data_AF-A0A502GGU3-F1
#
_entry.id   AF-A0A502GGU3-F1
#
_cell.length_a   1.000
_cell.length_b   1.000
_cell.length_c   1.000
_cell.angle_alpha   90.00
_cell.angle_beta   90.00
_cell.angle_gamma   90.00
#
_symmetry.space_group_name_H-M   'P 1'
#
loop_
_entity.id
_entity.type
_entity.pdbx_description
1 polymer ?
#
loop_
_entity_poly.entity_id
_entity_poly.type
_entity_poly.pdbx_seq_one_letter_code
_entity_poly.pdbx_strand_id
1 'polypeptide(L)'
;MKKFMFELAAKVVVLISGEAGQVKARAEYVNHANAYLIHYKAADGRAVDSWFDEDEIQDSAHGFHHRYGEHGHELPGVHSHALPGAHTHSVSGSHTHTF
;
A
#
# COMPACT_ATOMS: atom_id res chain seq x y z
N MET A 1 28.30 6.14 9.90
CA MET A 1 27.73 6.48 8.58
C MET A 1 26.57 5.55 8.35
N LYS A 2 25.39 6.09 8.05
CA LYS A 2 24.23 5.28 7.68
C LYS A 2 24.51 4.75 6.27
N LYS A 3 24.24 3.47 6.04
CA LYS A 3 24.35 2.89 4.70
C LYS A 3 23.10 3.28 3.92
N PHE A 4 23.25 3.68 2.67
CA PHE A 4 22.10 3.88 1.79
C PHE A 4 21.55 2.54 1.34
N MET A 5 20.22 2.39 1.41
CA MET A 5 19.54 1.18 0.95
C MET A 5 19.46 1.10 -0.58
N PHE A 6 19.30 2.24 -1.26
CA PHE A 6 19.25 2.34 -2.71
C PHE A 6 20.51 3.03 -3.29
N GLU A 7 20.97 2.52 -4.43
CA GLU A 7 22.07 3.12 -5.21
C GLU A 7 21.58 4.19 -6.17
N LEU A 8 22.48 5.06 -6.64
CA LEU A 8 22.16 5.98 -7.72
C LEU A 8 21.77 5.21 -8.98
N ALA A 9 20.81 5.75 -9.73
CA ALA A 9 20.17 5.12 -10.87
C ALA A 9 19.39 3.81 -10.58
N ALA A 10 19.27 3.38 -9.32
CA ALA A 10 18.41 2.26 -8.95
C ALA A 10 16.96 2.55 -9.33
N LYS A 11 16.25 1.53 -9.81
CA LYS A 11 14.84 1.61 -10.19
C LYS A 11 13.97 1.34 -8.96
N VAL A 12 13.19 2.34 -8.58
CA VAL A 12 12.34 2.29 -7.39
C VAL A 12 10.90 2.64 -7.74
N VAL A 13 9.99 2.28 -6.86
CA VAL A 13 8.58 2.62 -6.92
C VAL A 13 8.20 3.40 -5.68
N VAL A 14 7.49 4.51 -5.85
CA VAL A 14 6.87 5.26 -4.75
C VAL A 14 5.70 4.45 -4.23
N LEU A 15 5.72 4.11 -2.95
CA LEU A 15 4.80 3.12 -2.39
C LEU A 15 3.35 3.57 -2.36
N ILE A 16 3.09 4.84 -2.06
CA ILE A 16 1.72 5.36 -1.94
C ILE A 16 1.00 5.46 -3.29
N SER A 17 1.73 5.78 -4.37
CA SER A 17 1.16 6.03 -5.69
C SER A 17 1.39 4.89 -6.68
N GLY A 18 2.33 3.99 -6.41
CA GLY A 18 2.79 2.98 -7.36
C GLY A 18 3.62 3.57 -8.51
N GLU A 19 4.03 4.84 -8.42
CA GLU A 19 4.77 5.51 -9.48
C GLU A 19 6.22 5.01 -9.54
N ALA A 20 6.61 4.48 -10.68
CA ALA A 20 7.96 3.97 -10.89
C ALA A 20 8.90 5.08 -11.40
N GLY A 21 10.13 5.05 -10.88
CA GLY A 21 11.16 6.03 -11.21
C GLY A 21 12.56 5.51 -10.96
N GLN A 22 13.50 6.44 -10.84
CA GLN A 22 14.89 6.14 -10.56
C GLN A 22 15.53 7.14 -9.59
N VAL A 23 16.45 6.67 -8.77
CA VAL A 23 17.19 7.50 -7.82
C VAL A 23 18.18 8.42 -8.57
N LYS A 24 18.00 9.73 -8.47
CA LYS A 24 18.93 10.75 -9.00
C LYS A 24 19.92 11.26 -7.95
N ALA A 25 19.52 11.32 -6.68
CA ALA A 25 20.37 11.80 -5.60
C ALA A 25 20.02 11.12 -4.27
N ARG A 26 20.94 11.22 -3.31
CA ARG A 26 20.81 10.67 -1.96
C ARG A 26 21.25 11.73 -0.95
N ALA A 27 20.54 11.82 0.16
CA ALA A 27 20.86 12.73 1.26
C ALA A 27 20.89 11.96 2.58
N GLU A 28 21.93 12.19 3.39
CA GLU A 28 22.02 11.71 4.77
C GLU A 28 21.70 12.87 5.72
N TYR A 29 20.96 12.58 6.78
CA TYR A 29 20.61 13.54 7.81
C TYR A 29 21.06 13.04 9.19
N VAL A 30 21.47 13.99 10.05
CA VAL A 30 21.91 13.71 11.42
C VAL A 30 20.78 13.06 12.23
N ASN A 31 19.57 13.62 12.16
CA ASN A 31 18.42 13.23 12.97
C ASN A 31 17.23 12.66 12.16
N HIS A 32 17.43 12.31 10.88
CA HIS A 32 16.38 11.76 10.01
C HIS A 32 16.81 10.49 9.29
N ALA A 33 15.86 9.79 8.67
CA ALA A 33 16.13 8.73 7.72
C ALA A 33 16.86 9.28 6.48
N ASN A 34 17.48 8.38 5.70
CA ASN A 34 18.04 8.76 4.41
C ASN A 34 16.91 9.20 3.48
N ALA A 35 17.15 10.26 2.70
CA ALA A 35 16.22 10.67 1.66
C ALA A 35 16.81 10.45 0.27
N TYR A 36 15.91 10.25 -0.69
CA TYR A 36 16.21 9.92 -2.07
C TYR A 36 15.46 10.84 -3.01
N LEU A 37 16.17 11.49 -3.94
CA LEU A 37 15.52 12.25 -5.01
C LEU A 37 15.16 11.29 -6.12
N ILE A 38 13.87 11.09 -6.36
CA ILE A 38 13.37 10.17 -7.38
C ILE A 38 12.89 10.97 -8.59
N HIS A 39 13.36 10.55 -9.77
CA HIS A 39 12.78 10.97 -11.05
C HIS A 39 11.79 9.92 -11.51
N TYR A 40 10.51 10.26 -11.49
CA TYR A 40 9.43 9.32 -11.79
C TYR A 40 8.45 9.95 -12.78
N LYS A 41 7.66 9.07 -13.40
CA LYS A 41 6.53 9.50 -14.24
C LYS A 41 5.30 9.61 -13.35
N ALA A 42 4.81 10.82 -13.19
CA ALA A 42 3.59 11.06 -12.43
C ALA A 42 2.37 10.44 -13.13
N ALA A 43 1.28 10.21 -12.39
CA ALA A 43 0.02 9.69 -12.94
C ALA A 43 -0.54 10.53 -14.11
N ASP A 44 -0.29 11.84 -14.13
CA ASP A 44 -0.67 12.75 -15.22
C ASP A 44 0.24 12.66 -16.46
N GLY A 45 1.30 11.84 -16.40
CA GLY A 45 2.21 11.56 -17.50
C GLY A 45 3.46 12.45 -17.55
N ARG A 46 3.57 13.48 -16.69
CA ARG A 46 4.77 14.32 -16.61
C ARG A 46 5.92 13.62 -15.89
N ALA A 47 7.14 13.99 -16.24
CA ALA A 47 8.33 13.64 -15.49
C ALA A 47 8.47 14.60 -14.30
N VAL A 48 8.61 14.05 -13.09
CA VAL A 48 8.69 14.80 -11.83
C VAL A 48 9.92 14.36 -11.06
N ASP A 49 10.57 15.30 -10.38
CA ASP A 49 11.63 15.07 -9.42
C ASP A 49 11.12 15.41 -8.02
N SER A 50 11.09 14.45 -7.09
CA SER A 50 10.70 14.70 -5.70
C SER A 50 11.54 13.88 -4.72
N TRP A 51 11.71 14.42 -3.51
CA TRP A 51 12.38 13.74 -2.42
C TRP A 51 11.40 12.84 -1.67
N PHE A 52 11.88 11.65 -1.31
CA PHE A 52 11.17 10.66 -0.52
C PHE A 52 12.09 10.07 0.52
N ASP A 53 11.55 9.68 1.66
CA ASP A 53 12.27 8.94 2.68
C ASP A 53 12.50 7.49 2.26
N GLU A 54 13.48 6.85 2.92
CA GLU A 54 13.85 5.45 2.68
C GLU A 54 12.67 4.46 2.77
N ASP A 55 11.68 4.75 3.61
CA ASP A 55 10.47 3.92 3.82
C ASP A 55 9.38 4.18 2.77
N GLU A 56 9.40 5.34 2.09
CA GLU A 56 8.35 5.73 1.14
C GLU A 56 8.54 5.13 -0.27
N ILE A 57 9.68 4.47 -0.49
CA ILE A 57 10.06 3.87 -1.76
C ILE A 57 10.48 2.41 -1.61
N GLN A 58 10.29 1.63 -2.66
CA GLN A 58 10.70 0.23 -2.71
C GLN A 58 11.46 -0.07 -4.01
N ASP A 59 12.37 -1.03 -3.96
CA ASP A 59 13.03 -1.53 -5.16
C ASP A 59 12.01 -2.16 -6.11
N SER A 60 12.05 -1.76 -7.37
CA SER A 60 11.09 -2.22 -8.38
C SER A 60 11.22 -3.71 -8.74
N ALA A 61 12.36 -4.35 -8.45
CA ALA A 61 12.59 -5.77 -8.69
C ALA A 61 12.15 -6.64 -7.49
N HIS A 62 12.12 -6.08 -6.28
CA HIS A 62 11.43 -6.70 -5.16
C HIS A 62 9.93 -6.54 -5.38
N GLY A 63 9.32 -7.53 -6.04
CA GLY A 63 7.87 -7.58 -6.29
C GLY A 63 7.09 -7.24 -5.01
N PHE A 64 5.91 -6.62 -5.18
CA PHE A 64 5.02 -6.13 -4.11
C PHE A 64 4.57 -7.25 -3.15
N HIS A 65 5.49 -7.79 -2.37
CA HIS A 65 5.23 -8.77 -1.33
C HIS A 65 5.15 -8.00 0.00
N HIS A 66 4.01 -7.35 0.17
CA HIS A 66 3.30 -7.18 1.43
C HIS A 66 4.17 -6.82 2.65
N ARG A 67 4.52 -5.53 2.81
CA ARG A 67 4.96 -4.98 4.11
C ARG A 67 4.19 -3.76 4.60
N TYR A 68 3.05 -3.47 3.98
CA TYR A 68 2.12 -2.46 4.48
C TYR A 68 0.79 -3.14 4.83
N GLY A 69 0.75 -3.80 6.00
CA GLY A 69 -0.50 -4.34 6.53
C GLY A 69 -0.41 -5.58 7.42
N GLU A 70 0.55 -5.70 8.34
CA GLU A 70 0.46 -6.67 9.44
C GLU A 70 0.83 -6.03 10.78
N HIS A 71 0.18 -4.93 11.13
CA HIS A 71 -0.14 -4.69 12.53
C HIS A 71 -1.52 -5.30 12.77
N GLY A 72 -1.52 -6.62 13.01
CA GLY A 72 -2.65 -7.31 13.61
C GLY A 72 -2.91 -6.68 14.98
N HIS A 73 -3.82 -5.71 15.04
CA HIS A 73 -4.44 -5.32 16.30
C HIS A 73 -5.28 -6.52 16.74
N GLU A 74 -4.66 -7.41 17.51
CA GLU A 74 -5.35 -8.49 18.19
C GLU A 74 -6.39 -7.83 19.10
N LEU A 75 -7.65 -7.81 18.65
CA LEU A 75 -8.80 -7.48 19.47
C LEU A 75 -9.11 -8.73 20.30
N PRO A 76 -8.87 -8.75 21.62
CA PRO A 76 -9.37 -9.83 22.44
C PRO A 76 -10.89 -9.66 22.60
N GLY A 77 -11.66 -10.61 22.08
CA GLY A 77 -13.02 -10.88 22.56
C GLY A 77 -14.16 -10.52 21.61
N VAL A 78 -14.30 -11.24 20.49
CA VAL A 78 -15.65 -11.55 19.99
C VAL A 78 -16.17 -12.72 20.81
N HIS A 79 -16.95 -12.39 21.84
CA HIS A 79 -17.73 -13.36 22.58
C HIS A 79 -18.88 -13.82 21.68
N SER A 80 -18.76 -15.04 21.15
CA SER A 80 -19.85 -15.76 20.52
C SER A 80 -20.96 -15.99 21.55
N HIS A 81 -22.02 -15.18 21.52
CA HIS A 81 -23.25 -15.51 22.21
C HIS A 81 -24.33 -15.85 21.18
N ALA A 82 -24.50 -17.14 20.93
CA ALA A 82 -25.67 -17.65 20.26
C ALA A 82 -26.92 -17.31 21.10
N LEU A 83 -27.92 -16.71 20.48
CA LEU A 83 -29.27 -16.66 21.03
C LEU A 83 -30.17 -17.58 20.19
N PRO A 84 -30.83 -18.57 20.80
CA PRO A 84 -31.76 -19.46 20.11
C PRO A 84 -33.14 -18.80 20.04
N GLY A 85 -33.81 -18.84 18.89
CA GLY A 85 -35.23 -18.48 18.85
C GLY A 85 -35.76 -17.99 17.51
N ALA A 86 -36.21 -18.96 16.71
CA ALA A 86 -37.42 -18.92 15.88
C ALA A 86 -37.85 -17.59 15.24
N HIS A 87 -37.84 -17.55 13.90
CA HIS A 87 -39.07 -17.69 13.12
C HIS A 87 -38.75 -17.89 11.64
N THR A 88 -39.26 -18.99 11.09
CA THR A 88 -39.34 -19.24 9.65
C THR A 88 -40.58 -18.53 9.12
N HIS A 89 -40.44 -17.66 8.12
CA HIS A 89 -41.57 -17.28 7.27
C HIS A 89 -41.26 -17.70 5.84
N SER A 90 -41.86 -18.82 5.46
CA SER A 90 -42.02 -19.25 4.07
C SER A 90 -43.29 -18.61 3.50
N VAL A 91 -43.17 -17.91 2.37
CA VAL A 91 -44.29 -17.65 1.43
C VAL A 91 -43.64 -17.53 0.04
N SER A 92 -43.65 -18.54 -0.84
CA SER A 92 -44.73 -19.14 -1.64
C SER A 92 -45.37 -18.20 -2.67
N GLY A 93 -44.97 -18.37 -3.96
CA GLY A 93 -45.69 -18.01 -5.21
C GLY A 93 -46.00 -16.52 -5.46
N SER A 94 -46.07 -15.97 -6.67
CA SER A 94 -46.25 -16.51 -8.02
C SER A 94 -45.90 -15.46 -9.09
N HIS A 95 -45.54 -15.96 -10.29
CA HIS A 95 -45.42 -15.36 -11.63
C HIS A 95 -46.41 -14.19 -11.96
N THR A 96 -46.13 -13.20 -12.82
CA THR A 96 -45.93 -13.33 -14.28
C THR A 96 -45.37 -12.06 -14.93
N HIS A 97 -44.59 -12.26 -15.99
CA HIS A 97 -44.07 -11.30 -16.98
C HIS A 97 -45.03 -11.20 -18.17
N THR A 98 -45.41 -10.01 -18.64
CA THR A 98 -45.88 -9.80 -20.02
C THR A 98 -45.62 -8.35 -20.46
N PHE A 99 -45.29 -8.22 -21.75
CA PHE A 99 -44.91 -7.03 -22.52
C PHE A 99 -45.99 -5.96 -22.61
#